data_AF-A0A938D1W7-F1
#
_entry.id   AF-A0A938D1W7-F1
#
_cell.length_a   1.000
_cell.length_b   1.000
_cell.length_c   1.000
_cell.angle_alpha   90.00
_cell.angle_beta   90.00
_cell.angle_gamma   90.00
#
_symmetry.space_group_name_H-M   'P 1'
#
loop_
_entity.id
_entity.type
_entity.pdbx_description
1 polymer ?
#
loop_
_entity_poly.entity_id
_entity_poly.type
_entity_poly.pdbx_seq_one_letter_code
_entity_poly.pdbx_strand_id
1 'polypeptide(L)'
;GFLWSKQVDCSLLFAQTVGDQTFADTFGNVRYQPALTALVGEGVGVALAAGVKLESFDAFEPLKLRPRTPAEEEEARAVLNRFAEQTRSQIKVRSGPWRDLAVRKRPTEIDHMVGWVIGEGRGRGIALPLNEALVRQVKELESGTRRRGLHNLDELEALRARLYPSSMGPN
;
A
#
# COMPACT_ATOMS: atom_id res chain seq x y z
N GLY A 1 -4.36 -9.60 15.58
CA GLY A 1 -4.00 -8.22 15.23
C GLY A 1 -2.73 -8.13 14.42
N PHE A 2 -1.54 -8.33 15.00
CA PHE A 2 -0.25 -8.07 14.33
C PHE A 2 -0.05 -8.74 12.96
N LEU A 3 -0.46 -9.99 12.76
CA LEU A 3 -0.35 -10.66 11.45
C LEU A 3 -1.13 -9.91 10.36
N TRP A 4 -2.36 -9.51 10.67
CA TRP A 4 -3.19 -8.70 9.78
C TRP A 4 -2.59 -7.31 9.55
N SER A 5 -2.10 -6.65 10.60
CA SER A 5 -1.44 -5.35 10.45
C SER A 5 -0.24 -5.43 9.51
N LYS A 6 0.61 -6.44 9.68
CA LYS A 6 1.77 -6.69 8.82
C LYS A 6 1.34 -6.95 7.37
N GLN A 7 0.25 -7.70 7.19
CA GLN A 7 -0.25 -8.02 5.86
C GLN A 7 -0.78 -6.80 5.12
N VAL A 8 -1.51 -5.93 5.82
CA VAL A 8 -2.05 -4.69 5.24
C VAL A 8 -0.90 -3.70 4.92
N ASP A 9 0.10 -3.59 5.80
CA ASP A 9 1.31 -2.78 5.57
C ASP A 9 2.07 -3.21 4.30
N CYS A 10 2.03 -4.49 3.92
CA CYS A 10 2.71 -4.98 2.73
C CYS A 10 2.27 -4.25 1.44
N SER A 11 1.04 -3.72 1.39
CA SER A 11 0.59 -2.87 0.27
C SER A 11 1.50 -1.65 0.05
N LEU A 12 2.04 -1.05 1.12
CA LEU A 12 2.99 0.08 1.04
C LEU A 12 4.35 -0.36 0.49
N LEU A 13 4.82 -1.55 0.88
CA LEU A 13 6.06 -2.13 0.37
C LEU A 13 5.97 -2.37 -1.14
N PHE A 14 4.83 -2.88 -1.61
CA PHE A 14 4.59 -3.12 -3.03
C PHE A 14 4.30 -1.83 -3.80
N ALA A 15 3.66 -0.83 -3.19
CA ALA A 15 3.55 0.50 -3.79
C ALA A 15 4.93 1.15 -4.01
N GLN A 16 5.86 1.01 -3.06
CA GLN A 16 7.25 1.44 -3.29
C GLN A 16 7.92 0.61 -4.40
N THR A 17 7.56 -0.68 -4.53
CA THR A 17 8.14 -1.60 -5.53
C THR A 17 7.80 -1.23 -6.97
N VAL A 18 6.61 -0.69 -7.23
CA VAL A 18 6.21 -0.30 -8.59
C VAL A 18 6.93 0.97 -9.08
N GLY A 19 7.49 1.76 -8.16
CA GLY A 19 8.37 2.90 -8.45
C GLY A 19 9.86 2.56 -8.31
N ASP A 20 10.71 3.52 -8.65
CA ASP A 20 12.18 3.45 -8.42
C ASP A 20 12.66 4.34 -7.27
N GLN A 21 11.72 5.03 -6.64
CA GLN A 21 11.92 5.93 -5.52
C GLN A 21 12.37 5.17 -4.27
N THR A 22 12.98 5.88 -3.32
CA THR A 22 13.20 5.32 -1.98
C THR A 22 11.90 5.26 -1.19
N PHE A 23 11.88 4.56 -0.05
CA PHE A 23 10.77 4.62 0.89
C PHE A 23 10.44 6.07 1.30
N ALA A 24 11.47 6.85 1.63
CA ALA A 24 11.30 8.24 2.02
C ALA A 24 10.67 9.09 0.90
N ASP A 25 11.12 8.88 -0.34
CA ASP A 25 10.57 9.59 -1.50
C ASP A 25 9.15 9.14 -1.85
N THR A 26 8.82 7.85 -1.70
CA THR A 26 7.47 7.33 -1.98
C THR A 26 6.48 7.79 -0.91
N PHE A 27 6.80 7.59 0.37
CA PHE A 27 5.87 7.86 1.47
C PHE A 27 5.76 9.34 1.79
N GLY A 28 6.81 10.13 1.52
CA GLY A 28 6.81 11.58 1.70
C GLY A 28 6.23 12.37 0.52
N ASN A 29 5.85 11.70 -0.58
CA ASN A 29 5.32 12.39 -1.75
C ASN A 29 3.81 12.63 -1.62
N VAL A 30 3.45 13.89 -1.36
CA VAL A 30 2.06 14.35 -1.20
C VAL A 30 1.14 13.94 -2.35
N ARG A 31 1.66 13.80 -3.58
CA ARG A 31 0.87 13.35 -4.74
C ARG A 31 0.36 11.92 -4.60
N TYR A 32 1.13 11.04 -3.95
CA TYR A 32 0.83 9.60 -3.87
C TYR A 32 0.31 9.17 -2.50
N GLN A 33 0.41 10.02 -1.47
CA GLN A 33 -0.14 9.75 -0.15
C GLN A 33 -1.63 9.37 -0.15
N PRO A 34 -2.50 9.96 -0.99
CA PRO A 34 -3.89 9.50 -1.10
C PRO A 34 -3.99 8.04 -1.59
N ALA A 35 -3.27 7.65 -2.64
CA ALA A 35 -3.24 6.26 -3.12
C ALA A 35 -2.68 5.29 -2.08
N LEU A 36 -1.58 5.66 -1.41
CA LEU A 36 -0.97 4.85 -0.35
C LEU A 36 -1.94 4.62 0.82
N THR A 37 -2.65 5.68 1.23
CA THR A 37 -3.68 5.60 2.27
C THR A 37 -4.81 4.68 1.83
N ALA A 38 -5.33 4.83 0.61
CA ALA A 38 -6.42 3.99 0.11
C ALA A 38 -6.04 2.51 -0.04
N LEU A 39 -4.80 2.20 -0.45
CA LEU A 39 -4.29 0.84 -0.53
C LEU A 39 -4.34 0.13 0.83
N VAL A 40 -3.87 0.82 1.87
CA VAL A 40 -3.96 0.33 3.25
C VAL A 40 -5.43 0.27 3.70
N GLY A 41 -6.20 1.32 3.43
CA GLY A 41 -7.60 1.46 3.84
C GLY A 41 -8.50 0.33 3.32
N GLU A 42 -8.27 -0.18 2.11
CA GLU A 42 -8.91 -1.39 1.58
C GLU A 42 -8.63 -2.62 2.46
N GLY A 43 -7.35 -2.88 2.77
CA GLY A 43 -6.96 -4.00 3.63
C GLY A 43 -7.48 -3.86 5.07
N VAL A 44 -7.49 -2.64 5.62
CA VAL A 44 -8.09 -2.34 6.93
C VAL A 44 -9.58 -2.69 6.94
N GLY A 45 -10.32 -2.33 5.88
CA GLY A 45 -11.74 -2.66 5.76
C GLY A 45 -12.02 -4.16 5.85
N VAL A 46 -11.21 -4.97 5.16
CA VAL A 46 -11.29 -6.44 5.22
C VAL A 46 -11.00 -6.96 6.62
N ALA A 47 -9.95 -6.46 7.28
CA ALA A 47 -9.59 -6.88 8.63
C ALA A 47 -10.73 -6.59 9.63
N LEU A 48 -11.34 -5.40 9.54
CA LEU A 48 -12.47 -5.03 10.38
C LEU A 48 -13.70 -5.91 10.13
N ALA A 49 -14.02 -6.19 8.86
CA ALA A 49 -15.09 -7.13 8.49
C ALA A 49 -14.80 -8.58 8.91
N ALA A 50 -13.53 -8.93 9.13
CA ALA A 50 -13.11 -10.20 9.71
C ALA A 50 -13.19 -10.24 11.25
N GLY A 51 -13.65 -9.16 11.89
CA GLY A 51 -13.68 -9.04 13.36
C GLY A 51 -12.29 -8.92 13.97
N VAL A 52 -11.27 -8.55 13.18
CA VAL A 52 -9.88 -8.46 13.63
C VAL A 52 -9.59 -7.05 14.11
N LYS A 53 -9.19 -6.94 15.38
CA LYS A 53 -8.53 -5.74 15.88
C LYS A 53 -7.10 -5.68 15.35
N LEU A 54 -6.81 -4.67 14.51
CA LEU A 54 -5.45 -4.38 14.04
C LEU A 54 -4.62 -3.76 15.15
N GLU A 55 -3.37 -4.22 15.28
CA GLU A 55 -2.41 -3.67 16.25
C GLU A 55 -1.44 -2.74 15.53
N SER A 56 -1.11 -1.61 16.15
CA SER A 56 -0.05 -0.71 15.67
C SER A 56 1.33 -1.30 15.98
N PHE A 57 2.33 -0.99 15.17
CA PHE A 57 3.73 -1.34 15.43
C PHE A 57 4.67 -0.29 14.84
N ASP A 58 5.78 0.00 15.51
CA ASP A 58 6.69 1.09 15.14
C ASP A 58 5.92 2.41 14.91
N ALA A 59 5.98 2.98 13.71
CA ALA A 59 5.15 4.13 13.31
C ALA A 59 3.91 3.75 12.48
N PHE A 60 3.65 2.46 12.28
CA PHE A 60 2.47 1.99 11.55
C PHE A 60 1.24 2.07 12.43
N GLU A 61 0.30 2.93 12.06
CA GLU A 61 -0.99 3.07 12.72
C GLU A 61 -2.12 2.75 11.72
N PRO A 62 -2.44 1.46 11.50
CA PRO A 62 -3.27 1.03 10.38
C PRO A 62 -4.66 1.67 10.39
N LEU A 63 -5.27 1.83 11.57
CA LEU A 63 -6.62 2.40 11.68
C LEU A 63 -6.68 3.88 11.25
N LYS A 64 -5.57 4.63 11.36
CA LYS A 64 -5.47 6.01 10.87
C LYS A 64 -5.38 6.09 9.35
N LEU A 65 -5.07 4.99 8.67
CA LEU A 65 -4.96 4.91 7.21
C LEU A 65 -6.28 4.49 6.54
N ARG A 66 -7.41 4.68 7.22
CA ARG A 66 -8.77 4.61 6.65
C ARG A 66 -9.58 5.85 7.09
N PRO A 67 -9.15 7.06 6.73
CA PRO A 67 -9.79 8.28 7.18
C PRO A 67 -11.20 8.43 6.59
N ARG A 68 -12.08 9.13 7.30
CA ARG A 68 -13.48 9.44 6.95
C ARG A 68 -13.77 10.94 7.01
N THR A 69 -12.84 11.73 7.54
CA THR A 69 -12.96 13.18 7.68
C THR A 69 -11.66 13.87 7.24
N PRO A 70 -11.70 15.17 6.86
CA PRO A 70 -10.48 15.92 6.54
C PRO A 70 -9.44 15.95 7.68
N ALA A 71 -9.89 15.91 8.94
CA ALA A 71 -8.99 15.83 10.09
C ALA A 71 -8.26 14.47 10.15
N GLU A 72 -8.97 13.37 9.87
CA GLU A 72 -8.35 12.04 9.81
C GLU A 72 -7.42 11.90 8.59
N GLU A 73 -7.69 12.61 7.48
CA GLU A 73 -6.77 12.67 6.33
C GLU A 73 -5.43 13.33 6.69
N GLU A 74 -5.47 14.36 7.55
CA GLU A 74 -4.27 14.97 8.12
C GLU A 74 -3.48 13.95 8.94
N GLU A 75 -4.17 13.16 9.76
CA GLU A 75 -3.54 12.11 10.57
C GLU A 75 -2.92 11.01 9.71
N ALA A 76 -3.63 10.55 8.67
CA ALA A 76 -3.13 9.58 7.70
C ALA A 76 -1.84 10.10 7.03
N ARG A 77 -1.84 11.37 6.61
CA ARG A 77 -0.65 12.02 6.06
C ARG A 77 0.49 12.09 7.08
N ALA A 78 0.19 12.41 8.33
CA ALA A 78 1.19 12.44 9.39
C ALA A 78 1.81 11.06 9.65
N VAL A 79 1.03 9.97 9.56
CA VAL A 79 1.54 8.59 9.62
C VAL A 79 2.55 8.34 8.49
N LEU A 80 2.18 8.63 7.24
CA LEU A 80 3.07 8.44 6.08
C LEU A 80 4.32 9.33 6.13
N ASN A 81 4.21 10.55 6.64
CA ASN A 81 5.37 11.43 6.85
C ASN A 81 6.33 10.89 7.93
N ARG A 82 5.81 10.32 9.04
CA ARG A 82 6.66 9.66 10.04
C ARG A 82 7.39 8.46 9.46
N PHE A 83 6.71 7.66 8.64
CA PHE A 83 7.33 6.57 7.88
C PHE A 83 8.42 7.05 6.94
N ALA A 84 8.15 8.11 6.17
CA ALA A 84 9.15 8.70 5.30
C ALA A 84 10.39 9.13 6.09
N GLU A 85 10.20 9.82 7.21
CA GLU A 85 11.30 10.30 8.06
C GLU A 85 12.13 9.15 8.66
N GLN A 86 11.48 8.14 9.25
CA GLN A 86 12.16 6.98 9.82
C GLN A 86 12.96 6.18 8.78
N THR A 87 12.54 6.19 7.52
CA THR A 87 13.21 5.46 6.45
C THR A 87 14.37 6.23 5.82
N ARG A 88 14.51 7.54 6.08
CA ARG A 88 15.62 8.36 5.55
C ARG A 88 17.00 7.90 6.04
N SER A 89 17.08 7.43 7.28
CA SER A 89 18.33 6.99 7.90
C SER A 89 18.65 5.51 7.65
N GLN A 90 17.76 4.78 6.97
CA GLN A 90 17.95 3.35 6.73
C GLN A 90 18.97 3.10 5.62
N ILE A 91 19.84 2.11 5.83
CA ILE A 91 20.75 1.62 4.77
C ILE A 91 19.94 1.00 3.62
N LYS A 92 18.84 0.30 3.94
CA LYS A 92 17.97 -0.35 2.97
C LYS A 92 16.81 0.59 2.58
N VAL A 93 17.12 1.56 1.73
CA VAL A 93 16.17 2.61 1.30
C VAL A 93 15.05 2.13 0.37
N ARG A 94 15.03 0.85 -0.03
CA ARG A 94 14.01 0.24 -0.88
C ARG A 94 13.58 -1.13 -0.37
N SER A 95 12.35 -1.52 -0.69
CA SER A 95 11.72 -2.73 -0.17
C SER A 95 12.41 -4.03 -0.60
N GLY A 96 12.05 -5.12 0.07
CA GLY A 96 12.42 -6.48 -0.33
C GLY A 96 12.00 -6.80 -1.77
N PRO A 97 10.70 -6.67 -2.10
CA PRO A 97 10.21 -6.96 -3.45
C PRO A 97 10.85 -6.07 -4.52
N TRP A 98 11.13 -4.79 -4.24
CA TRP A 98 11.89 -3.94 -5.17
C TRP A 98 13.24 -4.55 -5.51
N ARG A 99 13.99 -5.02 -4.50
CA ARG A 99 15.31 -5.66 -4.69
C ARG A 99 15.18 -7.02 -5.38
N ASP A 100 14.12 -7.76 -5.12
CA ASP A 100 13.85 -9.03 -5.78
C ASP A 100 13.68 -8.84 -7.29
N LEU A 101 12.95 -7.81 -7.70
CA LEU A 101 12.77 -7.48 -9.12
C LEU A 101 13.97 -6.76 -9.75
N ALA A 102 14.54 -5.76 -9.07
CA ALA A 102 15.58 -4.90 -9.65
C ALA A 102 16.96 -5.55 -9.62
N VAL A 103 17.28 -6.27 -8.54
CA VAL A 103 18.63 -6.80 -8.28
C VAL A 103 18.66 -8.31 -8.53
N ARG A 104 17.76 -9.08 -7.88
CA ARG A 104 17.81 -10.54 -7.90
C ARG A 104 17.15 -11.18 -9.13
N LYS A 105 16.32 -10.41 -9.85
CA LYS A 105 15.56 -10.86 -11.03
C LYS A 105 14.72 -12.12 -10.74
N ARG A 106 14.01 -12.12 -9.60
CA ARG A 106 13.13 -13.23 -9.20
C ARG A 106 11.70 -12.77 -8.91
N PRO A 107 10.70 -13.67 -8.97
CA PRO A 107 9.34 -13.39 -8.53
C PRO A 107 9.27 -12.93 -7.07
N THR A 108 8.26 -12.14 -6.76
CA THR A 108 7.99 -11.60 -5.42
C THR A 108 6.94 -12.43 -4.69
N GLU A 109 6.76 -12.13 -3.40
CA GLU A 109 5.73 -12.71 -2.55
C GLU A 109 4.35 -12.03 -2.63
N ILE A 110 4.08 -11.23 -3.67
CA ILE A 110 2.85 -10.41 -3.82
C ILE A 110 1.56 -11.22 -3.63
N ASP A 111 1.49 -12.44 -4.17
CA ASP A 111 0.29 -13.29 -4.10
C ASP A 111 -0.02 -13.75 -2.67
N HIS A 112 1.02 -14.01 -1.89
CA HIS A 112 0.91 -14.46 -0.50
C HIS A 112 0.75 -13.30 0.48
N MET A 113 1.09 -12.09 0.05
CA MET A 113 0.90 -10.86 0.81
C MET A 113 -0.42 -10.19 0.42
N VAL A 114 -0.37 -9.26 -0.53
CA VAL A 114 -1.55 -8.50 -0.96
C VAL A 114 -2.62 -9.41 -1.56
N GLY A 115 -2.22 -10.44 -2.32
CA GLY A 115 -3.15 -11.41 -2.90
C GLY A 115 -3.96 -12.18 -1.85
N TRP A 116 -3.39 -12.49 -0.69
CA TRP A 116 -4.12 -13.12 0.41
C TRP A 116 -5.19 -12.19 1.00
N VAL A 117 -4.89 -10.89 1.17
CA VAL A 117 -5.89 -9.90 1.67
C VAL A 117 -7.04 -9.75 0.68
N ILE A 118 -6.74 -9.75 -0.61
CA ILE A 118 -7.77 -9.75 -1.67
C ILE A 118 -8.63 -11.02 -1.56
N GLY A 119 -8.02 -12.18 -1.32
CA GLY A 119 -8.73 -13.44 -1.09
C GLY A 119 -9.69 -13.38 0.10
N GLU A 120 -9.22 -12.85 1.24
CA GLU A 120 -10.04 -12.62 2.43
C GLU A 120 -11.20 -11.65 2.17
N GLY A 121 -10.95 -10.58 1.42
CA GLY A 121 -11.99 -9.63 1.01
C GLY A 121 -13.05 -10.29 0.14
N ARG A 122 -12.61 -11.04 -0.89
CA ARG A 122 -13.50 -11.77 -1.81
C ARG A 122 -14.38 -12.77 -1.07
N GLY A 123 -13.83 -13.52 -0.11
CA GLY A 123 -14.59 -14.45 0.73
C GLY A 123 -15.70 -13.79 1.56
N ARG A 124 -15.65 -12.46 1.70
CA ARG A 124 -16.59 -11.63 2.46
C ARG A 124 -17.42 -10.69 1.58
N GLY A 125 -17.29 -10.79 0.25
CA GLY A 125 -17.97 -9.89 -0.69
C GLY A 125 -17.42 -8.46 -0.71
N ILE A 126 -16.20 -8.25 -0.25
CA ILE A 126 -15.52 -6.95 -0.23
C ILE A 126 -14.50 -6.90 -1.37
N ALA A 127 -14.67 -5.95 -2.29
CA ALA A 127 -13.72 -5.72 -3.37
C ALA A 127 -12.55 -4.84 -2.90
N LEU A 128 -11.35 -5.12 -3.43
CA LEU A 128 -10.13 -4.34 -3.17
C LEU A 128 -9.51 -3.90 -4.50
N PRO A 129 -10.23 -3.10 -5.30
CA PRO A 129 -9.85 -2.79 -6.68
C PRO A 129 -8.49 -2.09 -6.80
N LEU A 130 -8.08 -1.30 -5.80
CA LEU A 130 -6.78 -0.64 -5.83
C LEU A 130 -5.64 -1.64 -5.54
N ASN A 131 -5.82 -2.54 -4.58
CA ASN A 131 -4.87 -3.63 -4.34
C ASN A 131 -4.83 -4.62 -5.51
N GLU A 132 -5.95 -4.93 -6.16
CA GLU A 132 -5.98 -5.76 -7.37
C GLU A 132 -5.17 -5.11 -8.51
N ALA A 133 -5.29 -3.80 -8.69
CA ALA A 133 -4.48 -3.06 -9.65
C ALA A 133 -2.98 -3.09 -9.29
N LEU A 134 -2.64 -2.94 -8.00
CA LEU A 134 -1.27 -3.05 -7.52
C LEU A 134 -0.67 -4.44 -7.79
N VAL A 135 -1.41 -5.51 -7.47
CA VAL A 135 -0.99 -6.89 -7.77
C VAL A 135 -0.73 -7.06 -9.26
N ARG A 136 -1.63 -6.57 -10.12
CA ARG A 136 -1.45 -6.62 -11.57
C ARG A 136 -0.17 -5.89 -12.02
N GLN A 137 0.08 -4.68 -11.53
CA GLN A 137 1.31 -3.94 -11.87
C GLN A 137 2.57 -4.70 -11.45
N VAL A 138 2.57 -5.32 -10.27
CA VAL A 138 3.70 -6.14 -9.80
C VAL A 138 3.88 -7.38 -10.67
N LYS A 139 2.79 -8.06 -11.06
CA LYS A 139 2.86 -9.20 -11.99
C LYS A 139 3.42 -8.82 -13.37
N GLU A 140 3.04 -7.67 -13.90
CA GLU A 140 3.59 -7.16 -15.16
C GLU A 140 5.08 -6.81 -15.04
N LEU A 141 5.53 -6.36 -13.86
CA LEU A 141 6.96 -6.15 -13.57
C LEU A 141 7.72 -7.48 -13.43
N GLU A 142 7.11 -8.50 -12.82
CA GLU A 142 7.66 -9.86 -12.73
C GLU A 142 7.85 -10.47 -14.13
N SER A 143 6.89 -10.30 -15.04
CA SER A 143 6.99 -10.79 -16.42
C SER A 143 7.79 -9.89 -17.37
N GLY A 144 8.24 -8.71 -16.90
CA GLY A 144 8.99 -7.75 -17.72
C GLY A 144 8.17 -7.02 -18.78
N THR A 145 6.83 -7.06 -18.70
CA THR A 145 5.91 -6.39 -19.64
C THR A 145 5.56 -4.96 -19.21
N ARG A 146 5.84 -4.59 -17.95
CA ARG A 146 5.74 -3.22 -17.44
C ARG A 146 7.13 -2.65 -17.13
N ARG A 147 7.31 -1.36 -17.38
CA ARG A 147 8.48 -0.60 -16.91
C ARG A 147 8.23 -0.06 -15.52
N ARG A 148 9.25 -0.09 -14.66
CA ARG A 148 9.17 0.53 -13.33
C ARG A 148 9.25 2.05 -13.43
N GLY A 149 8.54 2.78 -12.56
CA GLY A 149 8.62 4.23 -12.48
C GLY A 149 7.38 4.89 -11.89
N LEU A 150 7.43 6.23 -11.76
CA LEU A 150 6.37 7.03 -11.15
C LEU A 150 5.00 6.90 -11.84
N HIS A 151 4.99 6.66 -13.15
CA HIS A 151 3.78 6.44 -13.92
C HIS A 151 2.89 5.32 -13.34
N ASN A 152 3.49 4.31 -12.69
CA ASN A 152 2.74 3.24 -12.03
C ASN A 152 1.95 3.76 -10.82
N LEU A 153 2.55 4.66 -10.03
CA LEU A 153 1.86 5.34 -8.93
C LEU A 153 0.85 6.38 -9.45
N ASP A 154 1.12 7.01 -10.59
CA ASP A 154 0.16 7.90 -11.25
C ASP A 154 -1.11 7.14 -11.68
N GLU A 155 -0.96 5.94 -12.25
CA GLU A 155 -2.08 5.07 -12.60
C GLU A 155 -2.91 4.66 -11.37
N LEU A 156 -2.24 4.32 -10.26
CA LEU A 156 -2.92 3.97 -9.01
C LEU A 156 -3.65 5.17 -8.41
N GLU A 157 -3.03 6.36 -8.42
CA GLU A 157 -3.67 7.58 -7.94
C GLU A 157 -4.85 7.99 -8.82
N ALA A 158 -4.74 7.88 -10.15
CA ALA A 158 -5.85 8.13 -11.07
C ALA A 158 -7.01 7.14 -10.84
N LEU A 159 -6.69 5.86 -10.61
CA LEU A 159 -7.68 4.85 -10.25
C LEU A 159 -8.36 5.18 -8.92
N ARG A 160 -7.58 5.51 -7.90
CA ARG A 160 -8.08 5.94 -6.59
C ARG A 160 -9.01 7.15 -6.73
N ALA A 161 -8.61 8.19 -7.45
CA ALA A 161 -9.41 9.40 -7.63
C ALA A 161 -10.79 9.12 -8.25
N ARG A 162 -10.86 8.14 -9.16
CA ARG A 162 -12.13 7.68 -9.77
C ARG A 162 -13.00 6.89 -8.81
N LEU A 163 -12.41 6.07 -7.94
CA LEU A 163 -13.13 5.17 -7.03
C LEU A 163 -13.53 5.85 -5.72
N TYR A 164 -12.65 6.71 -5.20
CA TYR A 164 -12.74 7.34 -3.88
C TYR A 164 -12.53 8.86 -4.07
N PRO A 165 -13.57 9.62 -4.48
CA PRO A 165 -13.42 11.04 -4.86
C PRO A 165 -12.93 11.93 -3.72
N SER A 166 -13.22 11.54 -2.48
CA SER A 166 -12.54 12.00 -1.28
C SER A 166 -11.64 10.87 -0.76
N SER A 167 -10.58 11.22 -0.04
CA SER A 167 -9.69 10.24 0.62
C SER A 167 -10.40 9.43 1.73
N MET A 168 -11.73 9.50 1.84
CA MET A 168 -12.62 8.84 2.79
C MET A 168 -12.55 7.29 2.80
N GLY A 169 -11.60 6.70 2.08
CA GLY A 169 -11.39 5.26 1.94
C GLY A 169 -12.56 4.54 1.25
N PRO A 170 -12.43 3.22 1.02
CA PRO A 170 -13.58 2.41 0.62
C PRO A 170 -14.65 2.48 1.71
N ASN A 171 -15.94 2.44 1.34
CA ASN A 171 -17.02 2.30 2.32
C ASN A 171 -16.79 1.10 3.25
#